data_AF-U5NTQ8-F1
#
_entry.id   AF-U5NTQ8-F1
#
_cell.length_a   1.000
_cell.length_b   1.000
_cell.length_c   1.000
_cell.angle_alpha   90.00
_cell.angle_beta   90.00
_cell.angle_gamma   90.00
#
_symmetry.space_group_name_H-M   'P 1'
#
loop_
_entity.id
_entity.type
_entity.pdbx_description
1 polymer ?
#
loop_
_entity_poly.entity_id
_entity_poly.type
_entity_poly.pdbx_seq_one_letter_code
_entity_poly.pdbx_strand_id
1 'polypeptide(L)'
;VRQAQELYAADNVPWVVGYSGGKDSTAVLQIVWMALQGLPKKQRHKPVHVISTDTLVENPVVASWVTHSLEVMEAAAVKSELPLTPHRLTPAVADTFWVNLIGRGYPAPRPKFRWCTERLKIKPSNT
;
A
#
# COMPACT_ATOMS: atom_id res chain seq x y z
N VAL A 1 0.81 8.07 18.43
CA VAL A 1 0.60 6.67 18.90
C VAL A 1 -0.72 6.52 19.66
N ARG A 2 -0.91 7.15 20.83
CA ARG A 2 -2.15 7.03 21.63
C ARG A 2 -3.44 7.31 20.85
N GLN A 3 -3.49 8.40 20.09
CA GLN A 3 -4.65 8.72 19.23
C GLN A 3 -4.95 7.62 18.21
N ALA A 4 -3.92 6.98 17.64
CA ALA A 4 -4.12 5.86 16.72
C ALA A 4 -4.65 4.61 17.44
N GLN A 5 -4.29 4.38 18.70
CA GLN A 5 -4.86 3.30 19.50
C GLN A 5 -6.34 3.53 19.80
N GLU A 6 -6.69 4.76 20.21
CA GLU A 6 -8.08 5.16 20.48
C GLU A 6 -8.95 4.98 19.22
N LEU A 7 -8.48 5.44 18.06
CA LEU A 7 -9.16 5.24 16.77
C LEU A 7 -9.26 3.76 16.37
N TYR A 8 -8.20 2.98 16.59
CA TYR A 8 -8.19 1.55 16.26
C TYR A 8 -9.23 0.78 17.09
N ALA A 9 -9.43 1.15 18.35
CA ALA A 9 -10.39 0.52 19.25
C ALA A 9 -11.83 1.03 19.12
N ALA A 10 -12.06 2.16 18.42
CA ALA A 10 -13.36 2.82 18.36
C ALA A 10 -14.44 2.05 17.58
N ASP A 11 -14.03 1.16 16.66
CA ASP A 11 -14.93 0.36 15.82
C ASP A 11 -14.22 -0.92 15.35
N ASN A 12 -14.87 -1.71 14.50
CA ASN A 12 -14.32 -2.94 13.90
C ASN A 12 -14.03 -2.84 12.39
N VAL A 13 -14.09 -1.64 11.81
CA VAL A 13 -13.87 -1.44 10.36
C VAL A 13 -12.39 -1.69 10.05
N PRO A 14 -12.06 -2.59 9.09
CA PRO A 14 -10.68 -2.83 8.69
C PRO A 14 -9.98 -1.55 8.25
N TRP A 15 -8.70 -1.41 8.58
CA TRP A 15 -7.89 -0.27 8.15
C TRP A 15 -7.16 -0.58 6.86
N VAL A 16 -7.03 0.42 6.00
CA VAL A 16 -6.18 0.37 4.81
C VAL A 16 -5.14 1.48 4.93
N VAL A 17 -3.87 1.11 4.89
CA VAL A 17 -2.73 2.04 4.94
C VAL A 17 -2.04 2.02 3.59
N GLY A 18 -2.06 3.15 2.90
CA GLY A 18 -1.30 3.33 1.67
C GLY A 18 0.20 3.43 1.94
N TYR A 19 0.99 2.55 1.33
CA TYR A 19 2.44 2.49 1.44
C TYR A 19 3.10 2.63 0.07
N SER A 20 3.84 3.71 -0.14
CA SER A 20 4.67 3.90 -1.34
C SER A 20 6.15 3.64 -1.07
N GLY A 21 6.49 3.37 0.18
CA GLY A 21 7.85 3.34 0.68
C GLY A 21 8.58 4.71 0.64
N GLY A 22 7.84 5.80 0.42
CA GLY A 22 8.32 7.13 0.72
C GLY A 22 8.31 7.43 2.23
N LYS A 23 9.07 8.44 2.66
CA LYS A 23 9.20 8.87 4.06
C LYS A 23 7.88 9.03 4.80
N ASP A 24 6.87 9.65 4.17
CA ASP A 24 5.61 9.99 4.84
C ASP A 24 4.77 8.72 5.05
N SER A 25 4.68 7.89 4.02
CA SER A 25 3.95 6.62 4.11
C SER A 25 4.60 5.64 5.10
N THR A 26 5.93 5.63 5.16
CA THR A 26 6.67 4.85 6.16
C THR A 26 6.43 5.37 7.57
N ALA A 27 6.42 6.69 7.78
CA ALA A 27 6.13 7.28 9.08
C ALA A 27 4.71 6.97 9.55
N VAL A 28 3.70 7.07 8.67
CA VAL A 28 2.32 6.70 8.97
C VAL A 28 2.22 5.23 9.36
N LEU A 29 2.81 4.34 8.56
CA LEU A 29 2.83 2.91 8.85
C LEU A 29 3.50 2.62 10.20
N GLN A 30 4.62 3.27 10.50
CA GLN A 30 5.33 3.09 11.76
C GLN A 30 4.49 3.52 12.97
N ILE A 31 3.72 4.62 12.84
CA ILE A 31 2.80 5.07 13.89
C ILE A 31 1.70 4.02 14.14
N VAL A 32 1.12 3.46 13.07
CA VAL A 32 0.12 2.38 13.18
C VAL A 32 0.75 1.15 13.83
N TRP A 33 1.91 0.73 13.36
CA TRP A 33 2.63 -0.42 13.89
C TRP A 33 2.92 -0.31 15.40
N MET A 34 3.45 0.84 15.83
CA MET A 34 3.73 1.11 17.25
C MET A 34 2.45 1.16 18.08
N ALA A 35 1.37 1.71 17.53
CA ALA A 35 0.07 1.74 18.20
C ALA A 35 -0.44 0.32 18.46
N LEU A 36 -0.42 -0.56 17.45
CA LEU A 36 -0.87 -1.95 17.59
C LEU A 36 0.02 -2.75 18.55
N GLN A 37 1.35 -2.60 18.45
CA GLN A 37 2.26 -3.26 19.39
C GLN A 37 2.04 -2.82 20.85
N GLY A 38 1.65 -1.56 21.07
CA GLY A 38 1.33 -1.05 22.39
C GLY A 38 0.00 -1.53 22.97
N LEU A 39 -0.88 -2.14 22.16
CA LEU A 39 -2.15 -2.70 22.64
C LEU A 39 -1.97 -4.13 23.19
N PRO A 40 -2.77 -4.56 24.19
CA PRO A 40 -2.83 -5.96 24.58
C PRO A 40 -3.24 -6.85 23.40
N LYS A 41 -2.69 -8.07 23.29
CA LYS A 41 -3.00 -9.00 22.18
C LYS A 41 -4.51 -9.21 21.98
N LYS A 42 -5.28 -9.25 23.08
CA LYS A 42 -6.75 -9.35 23.12
C LYS A 42 -7.51 -8.11 22.62
N GLN A 43 -6.83 -7.11 22.10
CA GLN A 43 -7.45 -5.94 21.48
C GLN A 43 -7.01 -5.80 20.01
N ARG A 44 -6.05 -6.61 19.55
CA ARG A 44 -5.49 -6.56 18.19
C ARG A 44 -6.30 -7.42 17.22
N HIS A 45 -7.59 -7.13 17.09
CA HIS A 45 -8.52 -7.97 16.31
C HIS A 45 -8.92 -7.37 14.97
N LYS A 46 -8.86 -6.05 14.83
CA LYS A 46 -9.21 -5.35 13.59
C LYS A 46 -8.10 -5.55 12.54
N PRO A 47 -8.41 -6.09 11.36
CA PRO A 47 -7.45 -6.25 10.27
C PRO A 47 -6.89 -4.90 9.79
N VAL A 48 -5.61 -4.88 9.46
CA VAL A 48 -4.92 -3.74 8.84
C VAL A 48 -4.28 -4.22 7.55
N HIS A 49 -4.74 -3.68 6.43
CA HIS A 49 -4.18 -3.94 5.12
C HIS A 49 -3.19 -2.83 4.75
N VAL A 50 -1.96 -3.18 4.43
CA VAL A 50 -0.99 -2.23 3.88
C VAL A 50 -0.96 -2.43 2.38
N ILE A 51 -1.36 -1.43 1.60
CA ILE A 51 -1.43 -1.56 0.14
C ILE A 51 -0.31 -0.75 -0.51
N SER A 52 0.35 -1.34 -1.51
CA SER A 52 1.36 -0.68 -2.33
C SER A 52 1.07 -0.93 -3.80
N THR A 53 0.81 0.13 -4.55
CA THR A 53 0.51 0.02 -5.99
C THR A 53 1.76 0.19 -6.83
N ASP A 54 2.22 -0.92 -7.40
CA ASP A 54 3.27 -0.97 -8.40
C ASP A 54 2.68 -0.69 -9.78
N THR A 55 3.16 0.40 -10.40
CA THR A 55 2.70 0.84 -11.72
C THR A 55 3.33 0.07 -12.86
N LEU A 56 4.35 -0.77 -12.57
CA LEU A 56 5.20 -1.46 -13.53
C LEU A 56 6.03 -0.52 -14.43
N VAL A 57 6.11 0.76 -14.05
CA VAL A 57 6.96 1.78 -14.68
C VAL A 57 7.84 2.54 -13.68
N GLU A 58 7.86 2.10 -12.43
CA GLU A 58 8.76 2.62 -11.41
C GLU A 58 10.23 2.30 -11.76
N ASN A 59 11.18 3.03 -11.18
CA ASN A 59 12.60 2.69 -11.30
C ASN A 59 12.84 1.26 -10.73
N PRO A 60 13.56 0.36 -11.44
CA PRO A 60 13.78 -1.01 -10.98
C PRO A 60 14.35 -1.14 -9.57
N VAL A 61 15.24 -0.22 -9.18
CA VAL A 61 15.82 -0.18 -7.82
C VAL A 61 14.75 0.14 -6.78
N VAL A 62 13.87 1.10 -7.09
CA VAL A 62 12.76 1.49 -6.20
C VAL A 62 11.74 0.34 -6.10
N ALA A 63 11.37 -0.28 -7.22
CA ALA A 63 10.44 -1.40 -7.25
C ALA A 63 10.96 -2.60 -6.42
N SER A 64 12.26 -2.93 -6.56
CA SER A 64 12.90 -3.98 -5.77
C SER A 64 12.93 -3.64 -4.29
N TRP A 65 13.23 -2.40 -3.93
CA TRP A 65 13.27 -1.97 -2.54
C TRP A 65 11.87 -1.99 -1.90
N VAL A 66 10.82 -1.55 -2.59
CA VAL A 66 9.44 -1.64 -2.09
C VAL A 66 9.02 -3.11 -1.93
N THR A 67 9.33 -3.97 -2.91
CA THR A 67 9.03 -5.41 -2.84
C THR A 67 9.66 -6.04 -1.60
N HIS A 68 10.97 -5.82 -1.40
CA HIS A 68 11.67 -6.32 -0.23
C HIS A 68 11.10 -5.76 1.08
N SER A 69 10.71 -4.47 1.10
CA SER A 69 10.10 -3.86 2.27
C SER A 69 8.76 -4.52 2.65
N LEU A 70 7.96 -4.93 1.67
CA LEU A 70 6.71 -5.66 1.94
C LEU A 70 6.98 -7.07 2.50
N GLU A 71 7.96 -7.79 1.98
CA GLU A 71 8.37 -9.11 2.49
C GLU A 71 8.86 -9.04 3.96
N VAL A 72 9.73 -8.08 4.26
CA VAL A 72 10.21 -7.84 5.62
C VAL A 72 9.06 -7.44 6.56
N MET A 73 8.14 -6.61 6.07
CA MET A 73 6.97 -6.18 6.82
C MET A 73 6.05 -7.35 7.16
N GLU A 74 5.79 -8.25 6.21
CA GLU A 74 4.97 -9.44 6.43
C GLU A 74 5.59 -10.34 7.50
N ALA A 75 6.87 -10.68 7.35
CA ALA A 75 7.59 -11.52 8.31
C ALA A 75 7.61 -10.89 9.72
N ALA A 76 7.81 -9.57 9.81
CA ALA A 76 7.80 -8.86 11.07
C ALA A 76 6.39 -8.82 11.70
N ALA A 77 5.33 -8.69 10.90
CA ALA A 77 3.95 -8.64 11.39
C ALA A 77 3.54 -9.99 11.99
N VAL A 78 3.90 -11.09 11.32
CA VAL A 78 3.72 -12.46 11.84
C VAL A 78 4.48 -12.64 13.15
N LYS A 79 5.77 -12.28 13.19
CA LYS A 79 6.60 -12.42 14.39
C LYS A 79 6.07 -11.60 15.58
N SER A 80 5.49 -10.43 15.33
CA SER A 80 4.93 -9.55 16.35
C SER A 80 3.44 -9.80 16.65
N GLU A 81 2.84 -10.81 16.02
CA GLU A 81 1.40 -11.14 16.11
C GLU A 81 0.52 -9.90 15.91
N LEU A 82 0.83 -9.14 14.85
CA LEU A 82 0.04 -8.00 14.43
C LEU A 82 -0.97 -8.45 13.37
N PRO A 83 -2.23 -7.96 13.41
CA PRO A 83 -3.23 -8.25 12.39
C PRO A 83 -2.99 -7.38 11.14
N LEU A 84 -1.75 -7.36 10.64
CA LEU A 84 -1.30 -6.52 9.54
C LEU A 84 -0.85 -7.38 8.36
N THR A 85 -1.39 -7.12 7.17
CA THR A 85 -1.07 -7.85 5.94
C THR A 85 -0.70 -6.87 4.83
N PRO A 86 0.53 -6.93 4.30
CA PRO A 86 0.91 -6.16 3.13
C PRO A 86 0.39 -6.77 1.83
N HIS A 87 0.04 -5.93 0.87
CA HIS A 87 -0.47 -6.28 -0.45
C HIS A 87 0.25 -5.46 -1.52
N ARG A 88 0.85 -6.16 -2.49
CA ARG A 88 1.36 -5.53 -3.71
C ARG A 88 0.29 -5.59 -4.79
N LEU A 89 -0.17 -4.42 -5.21
CA LEU A 89 -1.20 -4.25 -6.22
C LEU A 89 -0.54 -3.90 -7.55
N THR A 90 -1.06 -4.45 -8.65
CA THR A 90 -0.57 -4.17 -10.01
C THR A 90 -1.75 -3.90 -10.94
N PRO A 91 -1.59 -3.06 -11.97
CA PRO A 91 -2.63 -2.86 -12.96
C PRO A 91 -2.92 -4.14 -13.75
N ALA A 92 -4.18 -4.35 -14.10
CA ALA A 92 -4.55 -5.35 -15.09
C ALA A 92 -3.76 -5.12 -16.39
N VAL A 93 -3.43 -6.18 -17.12
CA VAL A 93 -2.58 -6.11 -18.33
C VAL A 93 -3.08 -5.06 -19.32
N ALA A 94 -4.40 -5.01 -19.55
CA ALA A 94 -5.05 -4.04 -20.44
C ALA A 94 -4.91 -2.56 -20.01
N ASP A 95 -4.57 -2.32 -18.75
CA ASP A 95 -4.39 -1.01 -18.13
C ASP A 95 -2.91 -0.65 -17.94
N THR A 96 -1.97 -1.55 -18.25
CA THR A 96 -0.53 -1.28 -18.13
C THR A 96 -0.08 -0.16 -19.07
N PHE A 97 1.00 0.52 -18.68
CA PHE A 97 1.50 1.70 -19.37
C PHE A 97 1.83 1.44 -20.84
N TRP A 98 2.61 0.39 -21.13
CA TRP A 98 3.09 0.11 -22.49
C TRP A 98 1.97 -0.41 -23.41
N VAL A 99 1.00 -1.14 -22.88
CA VAL A 99 -0.19 -1.55 -23.64
C VAL A 99 -1.00 -0.34 -24.08
N ASN A 100 -1.19 0.66 -23.21
CA ASN A 100 -1.95 1.85 -23.57
C ASN A 100 -1.14 2.83 -24.43
N LEU A 101 0.13 3.08 -24.10
CA LEU A 101 0.99 4.01 -24.84
C LEU A 101 1.35 3.50 -26.24
N ILE A 102 1.97 2.32 -26.32
CA ILE A 102 2.47 1.76 -27.59
C ILE A 102 1.36 0.96 -28.27
N GLY A 103 0.69 0.06 -27.54
CA GLY A 103 -0.29 -0.86 -28.11
C GLY A 103 -1.57 -0.16 -28.61
N ARG A 104 -2.09 0.82 -27.86
CA ARG A 104 -3.33 1.55 -28.20
C ARG A 104 -3.09 2.96 -28.71
N GLY A 105 -1.84 3.42 -28.77
CA GLY A 105 -1.49 4.76 -29.26
C GLY A 105 -1.99 5.91 -28.37
N TYR A 106 -2.18 5.69 -27.07
CA TYR A 106 -2.55 6.79 -26.17
C TYR A 106 -1.42 7.81 -26.13
N PRO A 107 -1.71 9.12 -26.09
CA PRO A 107 -0.65 10.11 -25.95
C PRO A 107 0.03 9.96 -24.57
N ALA A 108 1.33 10.22 -24.54
CA ALA A 108 2.12 10.17 -23.31
C ALA A 108 1.45 11.01 -22.19
N PRO A 109 1.38 10.50 -20.95
CA PRO A 109 0.74 11.23 -19.87
C PRO A 109 1.42 12.58 -19.64
N ARG A 110 0.58 13.59 -19.39
CA ARG A 110 1.02 14.96 -19.08
C ARG A 110 0.15 15.50 -17.94
N PRO A 111 0.55 16.56 -17.23
CA PRO A 111 -0.19 17.03 -16.06
C PRO A 111 -1.70 17.28 -16.28
N LYS A 112 -2.09 17.71 -17.49
CA LYS A 112 -3.50 17.93 -17.89
C LYS A 112 -4.20 16.69 -18.48
N PHE A 113 -3.47 15.60 -18.72
CA PHE A 113 -3.99 14.36 -19.31
C PHE A 113 -3.33 13.15 -18.63
N ARG A 114 -3.86 12.79 -17.46
CA ARG A 114 -3.29 11.82 -16.51
C ARG A 114 -4.06 10.50 -16.52
N TRP A 115 -4.30 9.93 -17.70
CA TRP A 115 -4.99 8.64 -17.83
C TRP A 115 -4.29 7.53 -17.02
N CYS A 116 -2.98 7.68 -16.79
CA CYS A 116 -2.21 6.73 -16.00
C CYS A 116 -2.59 6.73 -14.51
N THR A 117 -3.06 7.85 -13.93
CA THR A 117 -3.41 7.90 -12.50
C THR A 117 -4.59 6.99 -12.20
N GLU A 118 -5.65 7.09 -13.00
CA GLU A 118 -6.83 6.24 -12.84
C GLU A 118 -6.47 4.76 -13.02
N ARG A 119 -5.77 4.43 -14.11
CA ARG A 119 -5.51 3.04 -14.51
C ARG A 119 -4.44 2.34 -13.68
N LEU A 120 -3.36 3.05 -13.34
CA LEU A 120 -2.17 2.44 -12.73
C LEU A 120 -2.13 2.64 -11.21
N LYS A 121 -2.91 3.57 -10.63
CA LYS A 121 -2.93 3.82 -9.17
C LYS A 121 -4.31 3.60 -8.54
N ILE A 122 -5.39 4.15 -9.12
CA ILE A 122 -6.73 4.09 -8.52
C ILE A 122 -7.38 2.72 -8.72
N LYS A 123 -7.53 2.26 -9.96
CA LYS A 123 -8.19 0.97 -10.27
C LYS A 123 -7.58 -0.23 -9.53
N PRO A 124 -6.25 -0.40 -9.45
CA PRO A 124 -5.66 -1.53 -8.73
C PRO A 124 -6.00 -1.53 -7.24
N SER A 125 -6.34 -0.38 -6.65
CA SER A 125 -6.72 -0.26 -5.23
C SER A 125 -8.19 -0.58 -4.99
N ASN A 126 -8.99 -0.72 -6.04
CA ASN A 126 -10.43 -0.98 -6.00
C ASN A 126 -10.81 -2.39 -6.51
N THR A 127 -9.82 -3.23 -6.79
CA THR A 127 -9.97 -4.61 -7.27
C THR A 127 -9.36 -5.56 -6.27
#